data_AF-A0A183KD64-F1
#
_entry.id   AF-A0A183KD64-F1
#
_cell.length_a   1.000
_cell.length_b   1.000
_cell.length_c   1.000
_cell.angle_alpha   90.00
_cell.angle_beta   90.00
_cell.angle_gamma   90.00
#
_symmetry.space_group_name_H-M   'P 1'
#
loop_
_entity.id
_entity.type
_entity.pdbx_description
1 polymer ?
#
loop_
_entity_poly.entity_id
_entity_poly.type
_entity_poly.pdbx_seq_one_letter_code
_entity_poly.pdbx_strand_id
1 'polypeptide(L)'
;MKLFEINSCLTTNYTVFNETYKKMFLLIKDTILGYTVERGNDCPESQPWPCRTPRICLSFDFICDGEPDCPDEYDEDPEMCTAKLRPAQEHLAGFIHRYQNWLVPKFLGYGTPEELAAKLVVHKVMPKRQNCVRIQNRIICSHIDH
;
A
#
# COMPACT_ATOMS: atom_id res chain seq x y z
N MET A 1 36.90 -7.66 35.45
CA MET A 1 37.27 -6.75 34.36
C MET A 1 36.70 -7.31 33.06
N LYS A 2 36.19 -6.42 32.20
CA LYS A 2 35.18 -6.67 31.17
C LYS A 2 35.55 -7.75 30.14
N LEU A 3 34.62 -8.68 29.93
CA LEU A 3 34.41 -9.40 28.68
C LEU A 3 33.84 -8.41 27.65
N PHE A 4 34.41 -8.35 26.45
CA PHE A 4 33.78 -7.77 25.27
C PHE A 4 33.47 -8.93 24.32
N GLU A 5 32.22 -9.36 24.31
CA GLU A 5 31.64 -10.16 23.23
C GLU A 5 30.97 -9.20 22.24
N ILE A 6 31.29 -9.37 20.96
CA ILE A 6 30.65 -8.65 19.87
C ILE A 6 29.52 -9.53 19.34
N ASN A 7 28.33 -9.41 19.94
CA ASN A 7 27.09 -9.94 19.39
C ASN A 7 26.18 -8.76 19.00
N SER A 8 26.41 -8.21 17.81
CA SER A 8 25.36 -7.51 17.03
C SER A 8 24.36 -8.58 16.55
N CYS A 9 23.04 -8.44 16.57
CA CYS A 9 22.22 -7.25 16.51
C CYS A 9 20.80 -7.65 16.98
N LEU A 10 20.30 -6.94 17.99
CA LEU A 10 18.89 -6.58 18.21
C LEU A 10 17.86 -7.72 18.27
N THR A 11 17.73 -8.31 19.46
CA THR A 11 16.40 -8.64 20.01
C THR A 11 16.24 -7.88 21.32
N THR A 12 15.25 -6.96 21.40
CA THR A 12 14.46 -6.64 22.61
C THR A 12 13.55 -5.43 22.36
N ASN A 13 12.25 -5.72 22.26
CA ASN A 13 11.10 -5.02 22.86
C ASN A 13 10.98 -3.49 22.74
N TYR A 14 10.17 -3.07 21.78
CA TYR A 14 9.51 -1.77 21.74
C TYR A 14 8.45 -1.67 22.84
N THR A 15 8.80 -1.13 24.01
CA THR A 15 7.85 -0.44 24.89
C THR A 15 8.58 0.73 25.56
N VAL A 16 7.87 1.86 25.71
CA VAL A 16 8.31 3.16 26.26
C VAL A 16 8.90 4.17 25.24
N PHE A 17 8.03 4.67 24.35
CA PHE A 17 8.27 5.96 23.66
C PHE A 17 7.68 7.09 24.52
N ASN A 18 8.53 7.94 25.10
CA ASN A 18 8.13 9.13 25.89
C ASN A 18 7.43 10.18 24.98
N GLU A 19 6.33 10.77 25.48
CA GLU A 19 5.51 11.81 24.81
C GLU A 19 6.30 13.06 24.35
N THR A 20 7.41 13.41 24.99
CA THR A 20 8.29 14.52 24.54
C THR A 20 8.98 14.20 23.22
N TYR A 21 9.41 12.94 23.03
CA TYR A 21 10.08 12.49 21.80
C TYR A 21 9.09 12.09 20.72
N LYS A 22 7.84 11.83 21.08
CA LYS A 22 6.75 11.60 20.12
C LYS A 22 6.49 12.84 19.27
N LYS A 23 6.44 14.03 19.87
CA LYS A 23 6.34 15.31 19.14
C LYS A 23 7.59 15.59 18.30
N MET A 24 8.77 15.35 18.84
CA MET A 24 10.02 15.57 18.11
C MET A 24 10.14 14.60 16.92
N PHE A 25 9.77 13.33 17.09
CA PHE A 25 9.77 12.32 16.03
C PHE A 25 8.72 12.60 14.95
N LEU A 26 7.54 13.13 15.32
CA LEU A 26 6.53 13.58 14.36
C LEU A 26 7.03 14.78 13.54
N LEU A 27 7.67 15.77 14.16
CA LEU A 27 8.23 16.93 13.45
C LEU A 27 9.42 16.58 12.54
N ILE A 28 10.21 15.57 12.90
CA ILE A 28 11.35 15.10 12.11
C ILE A 28 10.90 14.28 10.89
N LYS A 29 9.77 13.57 10.96
CA LYS A 29 9.18 12.84 9.82
C LYS A 29 8.85 13.76 8.64
N ASP A 30 8.40 14.98 8.92
CA ASP A 30 8.00 15.94 7.88
C ASP A 30 9.20 16.64 7.22
N THR A 31 10.33 16.75 7.93
CA THR A 31 11.45 17.62 7.50
C THR A 31 12.66 16.86 6.93
N ILE A 32 12.98 15.65 7.41
CA ILE A 32 14.24 14.96 7.05
C ILE A 32 14.02 13.75 6.14
N LEU A 33 12.85 13.12 6.20
CA LEU A 33 12.58 11.90 5.44
C LEU A 33 11.77 12.08 4.17
N GLY A 34 11.34 13.31 3.84
CA GLY A 34 10.53 13.56 2.64
C GLY A 34 9.43 12.50 2.49
N TYR A 35 8.89 11.99 3.61
CA TYR A 35 7.79 11.06 3.59
C TYR A 35 6.58 11.94 3.36
N THR A 36 6.46 12.41 2.12
CA THR A 36 5.16 12.63 1.54
C THR A 36 4.47 11.29 1.79
N VAL A 37 3.61 11.24 2.81
CA VAL A 37 2.45 10.34 2.77
C VAL A 37 1.99 10.50 1.35
N GLU A 38 2.19 9.47 0.51
CA GLU A 38 1.73 9.55 -0.87
C GLU A 38 0.29 9.93 -0.73
N ARG A 39 -0.02 11.18 -1.11
CA ARG A 39 -1.37 11.67 -0.99
C ARG A 39 -2.14 10.66 -1.79
N GLY A 40 -3.16 10.08 -1.17
CA GLY A 40 -4.22 9.45 -1.94
C GLY A 40 -4.62 10.41 -3.07
N ASN A 41 -5.41 9.93 -4.01
CA ASN A 41 -6.05 10.86 -4.94
C ASN A 41 -6.60 12.09 -4.18
N ASP A 42 -6.58 13.28 -4.79
CA ASP A 42 -7.04 14.53 -4.13
C ASP A 42 -8.57 14.53 -3.85
N CYS A 43 -9.19 13.36 -3.89
CA CYS A 43 -10.60 13.14 -3.67
C CYS A 43 -10.91 12.94 -2.18
N PRO A 44 -12.05 13.45 -1.70
CA PRO A 44 -12.48 13.24 -0.32
C PRO A 44 -12.90 11.78 -0.10
N GLU A 45 -12.87 11.33 1.17
CA GLU A 45 -13.31 9.98 1.54
C GLU A 45 -14.75 9.65 1.11
N SER A 46 -15.62 10.66 1.01
CA SER A 46 -17.00 10.50 0.55
C SER A 46 -17.14 10.22 -0.95
N GLN A 47 -16.12 10.56 -1.75
CA GLN A 47 -16.11 10.39 -3.21
C GLN A 47 -14.71 9.98 -3.65
N PRO A 48 -14.24 8.78 -3.30
CA PRO A 48 -12.83 8.44 -3.41
C PRO A 48 -12.38 8.10 -4.83
N TRP A 49 -13.23 8.17 -5.85
CA TRP A 49 -12.89 7.76 -7.22
C TRP A 49 -12.64 8.94 -8.16
N PRO A 50 -11.39 9.17 -8.63
CA PRO A 50 -11.08 10.27 -9.52
C PRO A 50 -11.42 9.93 -10.98
N CYS A 51 -12.10 10.84 -11.67
CA CYS A 51 -12.15 10.80 -13.13
C CYS A 51 -10.78 11.14 -13.74
N ARG A 52 -10.58 10.85 -15.03
CA ARG A 52 -9.40 11.33 -15.77
C ARG A 52 -9.37 12.86 -15.88
N THR A 53 -10.56 13.48 -15.91
CA THR A 53 -10.70 14.93 -15.78
C THR A 53 -10.38 15.37 -14.35
N PRO A 54 -9.41 16.28 -14.15
CA PRO A 54 -8.97 16.67 -12.81
C PRO A 54 -10.10 17.31 -11.99
N ARG A 55 -10.09 17.05 -10.67
CA ARG A 55 -11.03 17.57 -9.66
C ARG A 55 -12.45 17.02 -9.73
N ILE A 56 -12.74 16.04 -10.58
CA ILE A 56 -14.01 15.33 -10.57
C ILE A 56 -13.81 14.02 -9.83
N CYS A 57 -14.60 13.83 -8.78
CA CYS A 57 -14.51 12.71 -7.86
C CYS A 57 -15.90 12.12 -7.66
N LEU A 58 -16.02 10.79 -7.73
CA LEU A 58 -17.28 10.05 -7.67
C LEU A 58 -17.35 9.14 -6.44
N SER A 59 -18.57 8.87 -5.98
CA SER A 59 -18.87 7.76 -5.06
C SER A 59 -18.76 6.44 -5.83
N PHE A 60 -18.54 5.33 -5.14
CA PHE A 60 -18.58 3.99 -5.74
C PHE A 60 -19.96 3.61 -6.32
N ASP A 61 -21.02 4.31 -5.90
CA ASP A 61 -22.37 4.08 -6.43
C ASP A 61 -22.48 4.48 -7.92
N PHE A 62 -21.72 5.50 -8.33
CA PHE A 62 -21.68 6.14 -9.67
C PHE A 62 -20.60 5.55 -10.59
N ILE A 63 -20.20 4.31 -10.34
CA ILE A 63 -19.21 3.63 -11.17
C ILE A 63 -19.88 2.39 -11.70
N CYS A 64 -19.96 2.23 -13.01
CA CYS A 64 -20.60 1.08 -13.65
C CYS A 64 -22.05 0.92 -13.17
N ASP A 65 -22.79 2.02 -13.19
CA ASP A 65 -24.24 2.05 -12.95
C ASP A 65 -25.04 2.23 -14.25
N GLY A 66 -24.35 2.49 -15.36
CA GLY A 66 -24.92 2.62 -16.70
C GLY A 66 -25.25 4.06 -17.10
N GLU A 67 -24.91 5.04 -16.28
CA GLU A 67 -25.00 6.47 -16.61
C GLU A 67 -23.59 7.08 -16.66
N PRO A 68 -23.28 7.94 -17.65
CA PRO A 68 -21.97 8.59 -17.71
C PRO A 68 -21.88 9.75 -16.71
N ASP A 69 -21.11 9.55 -15.65
CA ASP A 69 -20.85 10.54 -14.60
C ASP A 69 -19.52 11.29 -14.79
N CYS A 70 -18.51 10.67 -15.42
CA CYS A 70 -17.32 11.38 -15.87
C CYS A 70 -17.56 12.02 -17.27
N PRO A 71 -16.93 13.17 -17.58
CA PRO A 71 -17.07 13.82 -18.89
C PRO A 71 -16.61 12.97 -20.09
N ASP A 72 -15.78 11.97 -19.82
CA ASP A 72 -15.22 11.04 -20.78
C ASP A 72 -15.74 9.60 -20.60
N GLU A 73 -16.82 9.42 -19.84
CA GLU A 73 -17.50 8.13 -19.57
C GLU A 73 -16.56 7.08 -18.97
N TYR A 74 -15.48 7.51 -18.32
CA TYR A 74 -14.44 6.65 -17.78
C TYR A 74 -14.94 5.72 -16.65
N ASP A 75 -15.89 6.20 -15.89
CA ASP A 75 -16.64 5.49 -14.86
C ASP A 75 -17.41 4.27 -15.42
N GLU A 76 -17.70 4.25 -16.72
CA GLU A 76 -18.40 3.16 -17.42
C GLU A 76 -17.46 2.32 -18.31
N ASP A 77 -16.14 2.53 -18.23
CA ASP A 77 -15.16 1.74 -18.98
C ASP A 77 -15.19 0.26 -18.54
N PRO A 78 -15.48 -0.70 -19.44
CA PRO A 78 -15.58 -2.12 -19.09
C PRO A 78 -14.31 -2.69 -18.45
N GLU A 79 -13.14 -2.16 -18.78
CA GLU A 79 -11.89 -2.59 -18.16
C GLU A 79 -11.81 -2.18 -16.68
N MET A 80 -12.45 -1.05 -16.33
CA MET A 80 -12.47 -0.50 -14.98
C MET A 80 -13.61 -1.04 -14.11
N CYS A 81 -14.69 -1.52 -14.71
CA CYS A 81 -15.81 -2.14 -13.99
C CYS A 81 -15.46 -3.40 -13.20
N THR A 82 -14.28 -3.98 -13.42
CA THR A 82 -13.76 -5.06 -12.59
C THR A 82 -13.46 -4.63 -11.15
N ALA A 83 -13.26 -3.33 -10.90
CA ALA A 83 -12.98 -2.79 -9.57
C ALA A 83 -14.18 -2.89 -8.63
N LYS A 84 -15.41 -2.64 -9.12
CA LYS A 84 -16.66 -2.74 -8.34
C LYS A 84 -16.92 -4.16 -7.82
N LEU A 85 -16.40 -5.16 -8.54
CA LEU A 85 -16.57 -6.58 -8.22
C LEU A 85 -15.51 -7.11 -7.24
N ARG A 86 -14.54 -6.30 -6.80
CA ARG A 86 -13.53 -6.77 -5.86
C ARG A 86 -14.19 -7.15 -4.53
N PRO A 87 -14.02 -8.39 -4.05
CA PRO A 87 -14.60 -8.79 -2.78
C PRO A 87 -13.96 -8.00 -1.64
N ALA A 88 -14.75 -7.73 -0.59
CA ALA A 88 -14.23 -7.19 0.65
C ALA A 88 -13.07 -8.04 1.19
N GLN A 89 -12.15 -7.41 1.91
CA GLN A 89 -10.95 -8.07 2.44
C GLN A 89 -11.29 -9.30 3.29
N GLU A 90 -12.35 -9.23 4.09
CA GLU A 90 -12.81 -10.34 4.94
C GLU A 90 -13.22 -11.58 4.12
N HIS A 91 -13.92 -11.39 3.01
CA HIS A 91 -14.34 -12.48 2.13
C HIS A 91 -13.12 -13.12 1.45
N LEU A 92 -12.15 -12.30 1.05
CA LEU A 92 -10.93 -12.78 0.43
C LEU A 92 -10.02 -13.52 1.44
N ALA A 93 -9.93 -13.04 2.68
CA ALA A 93 -9.19 -13.72 3.74
C ALA A 93 -9.78 -15.12 4.03
N GLY A 94 -11.11 -15.22 4.12
CA GLY A 94 -11.80 -16.51 4.30
C GLY A 94 -11.55 -17.49 3.14
N PHE A 95 -11.50 -16.98 1.90
CA PHE A 95 -11.12 -17.78 0.73
C PHE A 95 -9.68 -18.30 0.83
N ILE A 96 -8.72 -17.42 1.13
CA ILE A 96 -7.30 -17.81 1.25
C ILE A 96 -7.12 -18.82 2.36
N HIS A 97 -7.77 -18.61 3.51
CA HIS A 97 -7.72 -19.54 4.64
C HIS A 97 -8.18 -20.95 4.25
N ARG A 98 -9.30 -21.05 3.51
CA ARG A 98 -9.86 -22.34 3.07
C ARG A 98 -8.93 -23.12 2.14
N TYR A 99 -8.21 -22.42 1.26
CA TYR A 99 -7.37 -23.04 0.22
C TYR A 99 -5.87 -22.85 0.45
N GLN A 100 -5.46 -22.46 1.66
CA GLN A 100 -4.08 -22.08 1.98
C GLN A 100 -3.07 -23.17 1.63
N ASN A 101 -3.41 -24.45 1.82
CA ASN A 101 -2.52 -25.57 1.52
C ASN A 101 -2.11 -25.67 0.05
N TRP A 102 -2.93 -25.12 -0.86
CA TRP A 102 -2.67 -25.09 -2.29
C TRP A 102 -2.16 -23.73 -2.78
N LEU A 103 -2.67 -22.64 -2.19
CA LEU A 103 -2.34 -21.27 -2.58
C LEU A 103 -1.00 -20.78 -2.00
N VAL A 104 -0.67 -21.19 -0.78
CA VAL A 104 0.46 -20.70 0.01
C VAL A 104 1.49 -21.83 0.22
N PRO A 105 2.79 -21.61 -0.05
CA PRO A 105 3.38 -20.38 -0.58
C PRO A 105 3.37 -20.32 -2.12
N LYS A 106 2.85 -21.34 -2.80
CA LYS A 106 3.11 -21.59 -4.22
C LYS A 106 2.72 -20.44 -5.16
N PHE A 107 1.58 -19.81 -4.92
CA PHE A 107 1.05 -18.74 -5.78
C PHE A 107 1.08 -17.37 -5.10
N LEU A 108 0.85 -17.30 -3.79
CA LEU A 108 0.73 -16.03 -3.05
C LEU A 108 1.97 -15.66 -2.23
N GLY A 109 2.99 -16.53 -2.17
CA GLY A 109 4.12 -16.38 -1.25
C GLY A 109 3.74 -16.64 0.20
N TYR A 110 4.65 -16.35 1.13
CA TYR A 110 4.45 -16.57 2.56
C TYR A 110 3.68 -15.41 3.21
N GLY A 111 2.78 -15.73 4.14
CA GLY A 111 2.01 -14.77 4.93
C GLY A 111 0.75 -15.40 5.53
N THR A 112 0.11 -14.68 6.43
CA THR A 112 -1.22 -15.04 6.95
C THR A 112 -2.31 -14.76 5.89
N PRO A 113 -3.46 -15.46 5.93
CA PRO A 113 -4.58 -15.18 5.03
C PRO A 113 -5.01 -13.71 5.01
N GLU A 114 -4.98 -13.04 6.18
CA GLU A 114 -5.37 -11.65 6.35
C GLU A 114 -4.36 -10.70 5.68
N GLU A 115 -3.06 -10.94 5.88
CA GLU A 115 -1.99 -10.16 5.25
C GLU A 115 -1.99 -10.33 3.73
N LEU A 116 -2.23 -11.55 3.24
CA LEU A 116 -2.30 -11.84 1.81
C LEU A 116 -3.56 -11.23 1.19
N ALA A 117 -4.72 -11.33 1.85
CA ALA A 117 -5.96 -10.69 1.39
C ALA A 117 -5.82 -9.16 1.32
N ALA A 118 -5.22 -8.52 2.34
CA ALA A 118 -4.99 -7.08 2.34
C ALA A 118 -4.15 -6.62 1.13
N LYS A 119 -3.12 -7.40 0.76
CA LYS A 119 -2.28 -7.12 -0.41
C LYS A 119 -3.01 -7.27 -1.75
N LEU A 120 -4.06 -8.07 -1.79
CA LEU A 120 -4.84 -8.34 -3.01
C LEU A 120 -6.03 -7.39 -3.18
N VAL A 121 -6.62 -6.94 -2.07
CA VAL A 121 -7.72 -5.95 -2.08
C VAL A 121 -7.20 -4.55 -2.38
N VAL A 122 -6.04 -4.20 -1.81
CA VAL A 122 -5.40 -2.92 -2.09
C VAL A 122 -4.58 -3.04 -3.36
N HIS A 123 -4.94 -2.30 -4.40
CA HIS A 123 -4.01 -2.01 -5.48
C HIS A 123 -2.94 -1.10 -4.88
N LYS A 124 -1.90 -1.67 -4.26
CA LYS A 124 -0.70 -0.89 -3.97
C LYS A 124 -0.30 -0.28 -5.30
N VAL A 125 -0.22 1.05 -5.37
CA VAL A 125 0.53 1.72 -6.43
C VAL A 125 1.83 0.95 -6.51
N MET A 126 2.06 0.28 -7.64
CA MET A 126 3.29 -0.46 -7.85
C MET A 126 4.41 0.53 -7.55
N PRO A 127 5.29 0.27 -6.55
CA PRO A 127 6.37 1.22 -6.28
C PRO A 127 7.10 1.42 -7.62
N LYS A 128 7.21 2.68 -8.06
CA LYS A 128 7.84 3.06 -9.32
C LYS A 128 9.09 2.20 -9.51
N ARG A 129 9.27 1.59 -10.70
CA ARG A 129 10.42 0.71 -10.99
C ARG A 129 11.69 1.37 -10.46
N GLN A 130 12.28 0.76 -9.43
CA GLN A 130 13.55 1.24 -8.89
C GLN A 130 14.67 0.74 -9.80
N ASN A 131 15.44 1.66 -10.36
CA ASN A 131 16.68 1.27 -11.03
C ASN A 131 17.71 0.99 -9.93
N CYS A 132 17.93 -0.31 -9.70
CA CYS A 132 18.87 -0.79 -8.71
C CYS A 132 20.17 -1.22 -9.40
N VAL A 133 21.30 -0.69 -8.94
CA VAL A 133 22.64 -1.09 -9.38
C VAL A 133 23.39 -1.74 -8.22
N ARG A 134 24.11 -2.82 -8.49
CA ARG A 134 24.93 -3.52 -7.49
C ARG A 134 26.35 -2.98 -7.53
N ILE A 135 26.80 -2.37 -6.42
CA ILE A 135 28.16 -1.87 -6.27
C ILE A 135 28.74 -2.44 -4.97
N GLN A 136 29.90 -3.12 -5.07
CA GLN A 136 30.66 -3.64 -3.93
C GLN A 136 29.78 -4.35 -2.88
N ASN A 137 28.93 -5.25 -3.37
CA ASN A 137 28.02 -6.07 -2.56
C ASN A 137 26.88 -5.33 -1.85
N ARG A 138 26.62 -4.06 -2.19
CA ARG A 138 25.41 -3.33 -1.83
C ARG A 138 24.52 -3.10 -3.04
N ILE A 139 23.20 -3.20 -2.83
CA ILE A 139 22.21 -2.83 -3.82
C ILE A 139 21.81 -1.38 -3.53
N ILE A 140 22.07 -0.49 -4.49
CA ILE A 140 21.70 0.93 -4.40
C ILE A 140 20.57 1.15 -5.40
N CYS A 141 19.43 1.65 -4.93
CA CYS A 141 18.25 1.90 -5.75
C CYS A 141 17.93 3.39 -5.77
N SER A 142 17.69 3.96 -6.94
CA SER A 142 17.14 5.30 -7.09
C SER A 142 15.69 5.25 -7.60
N HIS A 143 14.85 6.12 -7.06
CA HIS A 143 13.50 6.34 -7.58
C HIS A 143 13.63 7.14 -8.88
N ILE A 144 13.02 6.64 -9.96
CA ILE A 144 12.86 7.42 -11.19
C ILE A 144 11.42 7.92 -11.18
N ASP A 145 11.27 9.22 -10.98
CA ASP A 145 10.02 9.91 -11.24
C ASP A 145 9.93 10.15 -12.74
N HIS A 146 9.13 9.32 -13.43
CA HIS A 146 8.62 9.64 -14.77
C HIS A 146 7.32 10.43 -14.64
#